data_AF-A0A6T1KE00-F1
#
_entry.id   AF-A0A6T1KE00-F1
#
_cell.length_a   1.000
_cell.length_b   1.000
_cell.length_c   1.000
_cell.angle_alpha   90.00
_cell.angle_beta   90.00
_cell.angle_gamma   90.00
#
_symmetry.space_group_name_H-M   'P 1'
#
loop_
_entity.id
_entity.type
_entity.pdbx_description
1 polymer ?
#
loop_
_entity_poly.entity_id
_entity_poly.type
_entity_poly.pdbx_seq_one_letter_code
_entity_poly.pdbx_strand_id
1 'polypeptide(L)'
;QQQQQQQQQQQAAPVEPVASVADPPEPVPSAERPDGPSLDIGQEPPFLQTASPDGCAWKHYLRSSHPDRVDPTTGLLKGPWAECITWAVQYEEGSRWQARPEYRGKEGPVQGVLRGLEASLTDRADRHELLEAAYKLELACQTSSLGMHTWNPLRGKKPLHRPADKEASHLRFEKISRELTVEAGEEAAAGADGEASSEETEEEAETIEGSLKVLAAAVGGPTDDARP
;
A
#
# COMPACT_ATOMS: atom_id res chain seq x y z
N GLN A 1 -4.53 29.42 -47.75
CA GLN A 1 -3.73 30.21 -46.79
C GLN A 1 -4.54 31.31 -46.11
N GLN A 2 -5.30 32.14 -46.83
CA GLN A 2 -6.03 33.27 -46.23
C GLN A 2 -7.05 32.87 -45.14
N GLN A 3 -7.69 31.70 -45.29
CA GLN A 3 -8.65 31.20 -44.30
C GLN A 3 -7.98 30.76 -42.97
N GLN A 4 -6.71 30.34 -43.00
CA GLN A 4 -5.98 29.92 -41.81
C GLN A 4 -5.54 31.13 -40.96
N GLN A 5 -5.37 32.29 -41.59
CA GLN A 5 -4.99 33.53 -40.92
C GLN A 5 -6.18 34.17 -40.18
N GLN A 6 -7.42 33.90 -40.59
CA GLN A 6 -8.61 34.36 -39.87
C GLN A 6 -8.88 33.60 -38.57
N GLN A 7 -8.48 32.32 -38.48
CA GLN A 7 -8.67 31.56 -37.23
C GLN A 7 -7.71 31.99 -36.11
N GLN A 8 -6.52 32.49 -36.42
CA GLN A 8 -5.58 32.96 -35.38
C GLN A 8 -6.00 34.30 -34.74
N GLN A 9 -6.76 35.15 -35.45
CA GLN A 9 -7.16 36.44 -34.90
C GLN A 9 -8.30 36.36 -33.88
N GLN A 10 -9.02 35.24 -33.79
CA GLN A 10 -10.14 35.10 -32.85
C GLN A 10 -9.75 34.61 -31.44
N GLN A 11 -8.45 34.41 -31.15
CA GLN A 11 -8.01 33.91 -29.83
C GLN A 11 -7.41 34.97 -28.90
N ALA A 12 -7.43 36.26 -29.28
CA ALA A 12 -6.99 37.34 -28.40
C ALA A 12 -8.17 37.89 -27.58
N ALA A 13 -8.52 37.20 -26.50
CA ALA A 13 -9.42 37.77 -25.49
C ALA A 13 -8.69 38.87 -24.70
N PRO A 14 -9.35 40.02 -24.41
CA PRO A 14 -8.79 41.07 -23.57
C PRO A 14 -8.75 40.61 -22.11
N VAL A 15 -7.55 40.59 -21.53
CA VAL A 15 -7.36 40.51 -20.09
C VAL A 15 -7.78 41.85 -19.48
N GLU A 16 -8.94 41.87 -18.83
CA GLU A 16 -9.37 43.04 -18.06
C GLU A 16 -8.46 43.24 -16.84
N PRO A 17 -8.02 44.48 -16.57
CA PRO A 17 -7.27 44.80 -15.37
C PRO A 17 -8.22 44.85 -14.18
N VAL A 18 -8.26 43.80 -13.38
CA VAL A 18 -8.90 43.82 -12.05
C VAL A 18 -8.04 44.65 -11.09
N ALA A 19 -8.26 45.96 -11.12
CA ALA A 19 -8.02 46.83 -9.98
C ALA A 19 -9.20 46.66 -9.01
N SER A 20 -8.97 46.03 -7.86
CA SER A 20 -9.85 46.21 -6.71
C SER A 20 -9.01 46.14 -5.43
N VAL A 21 -8.69 47.33 -4.96
CA VAL A 21 -8.27 47.62 -3.58
C VAL A 21 -9.50 47.34 -2.72
N ALA A 22 -9.56 46.16 -2.12
CA ALA A 22 -10.55 45.81 -1.12
C ALA A 22 -9.82 45.60 0.21
N ASP A 23 -10.25 46.40 1.19
CA ASP A 23 -10.18 46.28 2.64
C ASP A 23 -9.21 45.26 3.28
N PRO A 24 -8.40 45.68 4.28
CA PRO A 24 -7.69 44.73 5.12
C PRO A 24 -8.74 43.82 5.80
N PRO A 25 -8.70 42.49 5.59
CA PRO A 25 -9.61 41.60 6.28
C PRO A 25 -9.40 41.78 7.78
N GLU A 26 -10.49 42.04 8.51
CA GLU A 26 -10.49 41.92 9.96
C GLU A 26 -9.83 40.59 10.36
N PRO A 27 -9.07 40.54 11.47
CA PRO A 27 -8.48 39.32 11.95
C PRO A 27 -9.62 38.34 12.24
N VAL A 28 -9.89 37.45 11.27
CA VAL A 28 -10.76 36.31 11.48
C VAL A 28 -10.24 35.63 12.73
N PRO A 29 -11.04 35.52 13.81
CA PRO A 29 -10.63 34.74 14.96
C PRO A 29 -10.28 33.38 14.38
N SER A 30 -9.00 33.01 14.50
CA SER A 30 -8.50 31.70 14.11
C SER A 30 -9.48 30.70 14.70
N ALA A 31 -10.38 30.20 13.85
CA ALA A 31 -11.27 29.14 14.21
C ALA A 31 -10.31 28.00 14.48
N GLU A 32 -10.06 27.76 15.77
CA GLU A 32 -9.28 26.67 16.30
C GLU A 32 -9.86 25.45 15.61
N ARG A 33 -9.18 25.02 14.54
CA ARG A 33 -9.53 23.79 13.85
C ARG A 33 -9.45 22.77 14.96
N PRO A 34 -10.53 22.04 15.26
CA PRO A 34 -10.51 21.07 16.33
C PRO A 34 -9.28 20.21 16.07
N ASP A 35 -8.31 20.32 16.98
CA ASP A 35 -7.14 19.45 17.01
C ASP A 35 -7.71 18.05 17.16
N GLY A 36 -7.97 17.42 16.01
CA GLY A 36 -8.39 16.04 15.94
C GLY A 36 -7.40 15.24 16.78
N PRO A 37 -7.88 14.22 17.51
CA PRO A 37 -7.17 13.60 18.63
C PRO A 37 -5.68 13.52 18.30
N SER A 38 -4.90 14.37 18.98
CA SER A 38 -3.45 14.36 18.85
C SER A 38 -3.04 12.95 19.23
N LEU A 39 -2.52 12.20 18.26
CA LEU A 39 -1.92 10.89 18.48
C LEU A 39 -0.61 11.13 19.25
N ASP A 40 -0.70 11.59 20.50
CA ASP A 40 0.40 11.69 21.47
C ASP A 40 0.76 10.31 22.05
N ILE A 41 0.57 9.27 21.25
CA ILE A 41 0.83 7.87 21.60
C ILE A 41 2.05 7.42 20.80
N GLY A 42 3.23 7.71 21.35
CA GLY A 42 4.48 7.22 20.81
C GLY A 42 4.98 8.03 19.62
N GLN A 43 6.26 8.39 19.68
CA GLN A 43 6.94 9.17 18.68
C GLN A 43 6.63 8.70 17.25
N GLU A 44 5.98 9.56 16.46
CA GLU A 44 5.64 9.26 15.07
C GLU A 44 6.90 8.84 14.29
N PRO A 45 6.86 7.76 13.50
CA PRO A 45 8.00 7.28 12.74
C PRO A 45 8.64 8.40 11.91
N PRO A 46 9.98 8.58 11.94
CA PRO A 46 10.64 9.66 11.20
C PRO A 46 10.32 9.66 9.70
N PHE A 47 10.08 8.49 9.12
CA PHE A 47 9.70 8.36 7.71
C PHE A 47 8.38 9.07 7.38
N LEU A 48 7.40 9.07 8.29
CA LEU A 48 6.10 9.71 8.06
C LEU A 48 6.18 11.26 8.02
N GLN A 49 7.32 11.82 8.43
CA GLN A 49 7.60 13.25 8.33
C GLN A 49 8.22 13.63 6.98
N THR A 50 8.62 12.65 6.16
CA THR A 50 9.15 12.90 4.82
C THR A 50 8.05 13.27 3.84
N ALA A 51 8.44 13.89 2.72
CA ALA A 51 7.49 14.33 1.71
C ALA A 51 6.85 13.15 0.98
N SER A 52 5.54 13.19 0.86
CA SER A 52 4.71 12.34 0.02
C SER A 52 4.73 12.84 -1.43
N PRO A 53 4.18 12.08 -2.40
CA PRO A 53 4.10 12.49 -3.80
C PRO A 53 3.37 13.81 -4.06
N ASP A 54 2.51 14.27 -3.15
CA ASP A 54 1.82 15.57 -3.25
C ASP A 54 2.64 16.75 -2.66
N GLY A 55 3.81 16.46 -2.09
CA GLY A 55 4.68 17.43 -1.44
C GLY A 55 4.36 17.72 0.03
N CYS A 56 3.25 17.23 0.57
CA CYS A 56 2.98 17.28 2.01
C CYS A 56 3.66 16.12 2.75
N ALA A 57 3.75 16.18 4.09
CA ALA A 57 4.31 15.06 4.84
C ALA A 57 3.39 13.83 4.75
N TRP A 58 3.96 12.62 4.68
CA TRP A 58 3.20 11.37 4.62
C TRP A 58 2.11 11.26 5.68
N LYS A 59 2.38 11.68 6.92
CA LYS A 59 1.38 11.71 8.00
C LYS A 59 0.12 12.49 7.65
N HIS A 60 0.26 13.57 6.89
CA HIS A 60 -0.87 14.39 6.46
C HIS A 60 -1.59 13.73 5.30
N TYR A 61 -0.84 13.24 4.30
CA TYR A 61 -1.38 12.50 3.17
C TYR A 61 -2.22 11.29 3.61
N LEU A 62 -1.71 10.50 4.55
CA LEU A 62 -2.38 9.30 5.07
C LEU A 62 -3.66 9.65 5.84
N ARG A 63 -3.68 10.75 6.60
CA ARG A 63 -4.88 11.19 7.33
C ARG A 63 -5.99 11.73 6.44
N SER A 64 -5.65 12.37 5.32
CA SER A 64 -6.64 13.00 4.43
C SER A 64 -7.20 12.07 3.35
N SER A 65 -6.65 10.86 3.22
CA SER A 65 -6.93 9.99 2.07
C SER A 65 -7.95 8.88 2.38
N HIS A 66 -8.42 8.22 1.32
CA HIS A 66 -9.41 7.15 1.41
C HIS A 66 -8.92 5.93 2.21
N PRO A 67 -9.84 5.15 2.81
CA PRO A 67 -9.48 3.98 3.59
C PRO A 67 -8.82 2.91 2.73
N ASP A 68 -7.81 2.25 3.29
CA ASP A 68 -7.15 1.12 2.64
C ASP A 68 -8.06 -0.10 2.57
N ARG A 69 -7.80 -0.90 1.55
CA ARG A 69 -8.53 -2.13 1.23
C ARG A 69 -7.53 -3.17 0.74
N VAL A 70 -7.87 -4.44 0.89
CA VAL A 70 -7.15 -5.52 0.21
C VAL A 70 -7.64 -5.58 -1.24
N ASP A 71 -6.71 -5.62 -2.19
CA ASP A 71 -7.04 -5.85 -3.60
C ASP A 71 -7.42 -7.33 -3.78
N PRO A 72 -8.66 -7.66 -4.17
CA PRO A 72 -9.15 -9.04 -4.20
C PRO A 72 -8.43 -9.93 -5.23
N THR A 73 -7.78 -9.32 -6.23
CA THR A 73 -7.06 -10.08 -7.27
C THR A 73 -5.66 -10.47 -6.81
N THR A 74 -5.00 -9.62 -6.03
CA THR A 74 -3.59 -9.84 -5.63
C THR A 74 -3.43 -10.25 -4.17
N GLY A 75 -4.45 -10.03 -3.33
CA GLY A 75 -4.35 -10.19 -1.89
C GLY A 75 -3.42 -9.17 -1.22
N LEU A 76 -3.00 -8.12 -1.93
CA LEU A 76 -2.10 -7.09 -1.41
C LEU A 76 -2.87 -5.87 -0.92
N LEU A 77 -2.25 -5.12 0.00
CA LEU A 77 -2.80 -3.85 0.45
C LEU A 77 -2.86 -2.85 -0.71
N LYS A 78 -3.95 -2.10 -0.80
CA LYS A 78 -4.16 -1.04 -1.77
C LYS A 78 -4.65 0.22 -1.06
N GLY A 79 -4.05 1.35 -1.41
CA GLY A 79 -4.40 2.64 -0.84
C GLY A 79 -3.19 3.49 -0.49
N PRO A 80 -3.42 4.60 0.21
CA PRO A 80 -2.38 5.52 0.67
C PRO A 80 -1.30 4.84 1.52
N TRP A 81 -1.68 3.89 2.39
CA TRP A 81 -0.70 3.16 3.19
C TRP A 81 0.12 2.19 2.35
N ALA A 82 -0.49 1.56 1.33
CA ALA A 82 0.25 0.73 0.39
C ALA A 82 1.32 1.54 -0.37
N GLU A 83 0.96 2.74 -0.85
CA GLU A 83 1.92 3.67 -1.45
C GLU A 83 3.04 4.00 -0.45
N CYS A 84 2.71 4.37 0.79
CA CYS A 84 3.69 4.71 1.81
C CYS A 84 4.67 3.56 2.12
N ILE A 85 4.18 2.32 2.21
CA ILE A 85 5.00 1.12 2.45
C ILE A 85 5.98 0.92 1.29
N THR A 86 5.49 0.98 0.06
CA THR A 86 6.32 0.91 -1.14
C THR A 86 7.46 1.94 -1.12
N TRP A 87 7.15 3.19 -0.76
CA TRP A 87 8.16 4.25 -0.66
C TRP A 87 9.16 4.02 0.48
N ALA A 88 8.70 3.47 1.60
CA ALA A 88 9.57 3.13 2.73
C ALA A 88 10.56 2.02 2.36
N VAL A 89 10.13 0.98 1.62
CA VAL A 89 11.00 -0.10 1.14
C VAL A 89 12.09 0.48 0.22
N GLN A 90 11.70 1.28 -0.77
CA GLN A 90 12.65 1.92 -1.66
C GLN A 90 13.62 2.86 -0.92
N TYR A 91 13.13 3.55 0.12
CA TYR A 91 13.98 4.40 0.96
C TYR A 91 15.00 3.58 1.76
N GLU A 92 14.62 2.41 2.29
CA GLU A 92 15.53 1.52 3.01
C GLU A 92 16.65 0.99 2.13
N GLU A 93 16.35 0.67 0.86
CA GLU A 93 17.32 0.13 -0.09
C GLU A 93 18.22 1.21 -0.68
N GLY A 94 17.67 2.38 -1.00
CA GLY A 94 18.38 3.46 -1.66
C GLY A 94 19.13 4.42 -0.73
N SER A 95 18.80 4.44 0.56
CA SER A 95 19.34 5.42 1.52
C SER A 95 20.17 4.75 2.62
N ARG A 96 21.21 5.45 3.09
CA ARG A 96 21.92 5.09 4.33
C ARG A 96 21.13 5.52 5.55
N TRP A 97 19.88 5.09 5.66
CA TRP A 97 18.96 5.50 6.73
C TRP A 97 19.52 5.20 8.12
N GLN A 98 20.25 4.09 8.27
CA GLN A 98 20.93 3.69 9.52
C GLN A 98 21.96 4.72 10.01
N ALA A 99 22.55 5.51 9.10
CA ALA A 99 23.52 6.55 9.45
C ALA A 99 22.84 7.83 9.94
N ARG A 100 21.53 7.99 9.74
CA ARG A 100 20.81 9.21 10.11
C ARG A 100 20.44 9.15 11.60
N PRO A 101 20.67 10.24 12.36
CA PRO A 101 20.48 10.25 13.82
C PRO A 101 19.04 9.97 14.25
N GLU A 102 18.05 10.31 13.44
CA GLU A 102 16.63 10.10 13.73
C GLU A 102 16.23 8.61 13.79
N TYR A 103 16.98 7.71 13.13
CA TYR A 103 16.77 6.26 13.14
C TYR A 103 17.70 5.52 14.11
N ARG A 104 18.61 6.22 14.80
CA ARG A 104 19.59 5.57 15.67
C ARG A 104 18.89 4.85 16.84
N GLY A 105 19.08 3.53 16.91
CA GLY A 105 18.48 2.69 17.96
C GLY A 105 16.97 2.51 17.81
N LYS A 106 16.42 2.77 16.63
CA LYS A 106 15.00 2.59 16.31
C LYS A 106 14.84 1.61 15.16
N GLU A 107 13.59 1.19 14.98
CA GLU A 107 13.16 0.43 13.81
C GLU A 107 13.44 1.19 12.50
N GLY A 108 13.60 0.41 11.43
CA GLY A 108 13.74 0.93 10.08
C GLY A 108 12.50 1.69 9.60
N PRO A 109 12.64 2.53 8.56
CA PRO A 109 11.53 3.20 7.88
C PRO A 109 10.29 2.32 7.65
N VAL A 110 10.45 1.11 7.11
CA VAL A 110 9.33 0.22 6.76
C VAL A 110 8.60 -0.25 8.02
N GLN A 111 9.34 -0.74 9.00
CA GLN A 111 8.77 -1.17 10.28
C GLN A 111 8.06 -0.03 11.02
N GLY A 112 8.63 1.18 10.96
CA GLY A 112 7.96 2.38 11.47
C GLY A 112 6.61 2.65 10.78
N VAL A 113 6.54 2.52 9.45
CA VAL A 113 5.29 2.67 8.69
C VAL A 113 4.28 1.59 9.07
N LEU A 114 4.68 0.32 9.17
CA LEU A 114 3.78 -0.77 9.56
C LEU A 114 3.20 -0.58 10.95
N ARG A 115 4.00 -0.13 11.92
CA ARG A 115 3.50 0.24 13.25
C ARG A 115 2.54 1.43 13.20
N GLY A 116 2.81 2.42 12.34
CA GLY A 116 1.90 3.53 12.09
C GLY A 116 0.55 3.07 11.53
N LEU A 117 0.58 2.12 10.57
CA LEU A 117 -0.61 1.49 10.01
C LEU A 117 -1.37 0.77 11.12
N GLU A 118 -0.71 -0.10 11.88
CA GLU A 118 -1.31 -0.83 12.99
C GLU A 118 -2.03 0.10 13.98
N ALA A 119 -1.39 1.19 14.39
CA ALA A 119 -2.00 2.19 15.28
C ALA A 119 -3.26 2.84 14.66
N SER A 120 -3.23 3.12 13.35
CA SER A 120 -4.38 3.68 12.62
C SER A 120 -5.56 2.72 12.46
N LEU A 121 -5.33 1.41 12.60
CA LEU A 121 -6.34 0.37 12.43
C LEU A 121 -6.97 -0.09 13.77
N THR A 122 -6.65 0.56 14.89
CA THR A 122 -7.04 0.12 16.25
C THR A 122 -8.52 -0.23 16.38
N ASP A 123 -9.42 0.55 15.78
CA ASP A 123 -10.88 0.39 15.90
C ASP A 123 -11.53 -0.34 14.70
N ARG A 124 -10.73 -0.97 13.81
CA ARG A 124 -11.23 -1.63 12.61
C ARG A 124 -11.41 -3.13 12.79
N ALA A 125 -12.55 -3.65 12.34
CA ALA A 125 -12.86 -5.08 12.37
C ALA A 125 -11.97 -5.92 11.42
N ASP A 126 -11.54 -5.32 10.31
CA ASP A 126 -10.67 -5.92 9.28
C ASP A 126 -9.18 -5.67 9.52
N ARG A 127 -8.78 -5.23 10.74
CA ARG A 127 -7.39 -4.89 11.08
C ARG A 127 -6.39 -5.99 10.74
N HIS A 128 -6.69 -7.24 11.11
CA HIS A 128 -5.77 -8.35 10.90
C HIS A 128 -5.53 -8.62 9.40
N GLU A 129 -6.60 -8.62 8.61
CA GLU A 129 -6.55 -8.85 7.16
C GLU A 129 -5.70 -7.77 6.46
N LEU A 130 -5.88 -6.51 6.84
CA LEU A 130 -5.12 -5.39 6.28
C LEU A 130 -3.64 -5.44 6.65
N LEU A 131 -3.32 -5.80 7.91
CA LEU A 131 -1.93 -5.94 8.34
C LEU A 131 -1.25 -7.10 7.62
N GLU A 132 -1.93 -8.24 7.46
CA GLU A 132 -1.40 -9.37 6.69
C GLU A 132 -1.14 -8.96 5.23
N ALA A 133 -2.07 -8.26 4.60
CA ALA A 133 -1.92 -7.73 3.24
C ALA A 133 -0.77 -6.71 3.14
N ALA A 134 -0.51 -5.94 4.21
CA ALA A 134 0.61 -4.99 4.30
C ALA A 134 1.97 -5.71 4.35
N TYR A 135 2.09 -6.77 5.15
CA TYR A 135 3.31 -7.59 5.19
C TYR A 135 3.57 -8.32 3.87
N LYS A 136 2.53 -8.84 3.23
CA LYS A 136 2.63 -9.42 1.88
C LYS A 136 3.13 -8.38 0.86
N LEU A 137 2.65 -7.14 0.95
CA LEU A 137 3.08 -6.05 0.10
C LEU A 137 4.55 -5.67 0.33
N GLU A 138 4.99 -5.57 1.59
CA GLU A 138 6.41 -5.34 1.93
C GLU A 138 7.29 -6.41 1.29
N LEU A 139 6.95 -7.68 1.52
CA LEU A 139 7.71 -8.82 0.98
C LEU A 139 7.76 -8.78 -0.55
N ALA A 140 6.63 -8.51 -1.20
CA ALA A 140 6.56 -8.38 -2.66
C ALA A 140 7.42 -7.21 -3.19
N CYS A 141 7.52 -6.10 -2.46
CA CYS A 141 8.38 -4.97 -2.83
C CYS A 141 9.86 -5.34 -2.71
N GLN A 142 10.25 -6.01 -1.62
CA GLN A 142 11.64 -6.44 -1.38
C GLN A 142 12.11 -7.46 -2.42
N THR A 143 11.28 -8.44 -2.78
CA THR A 143 11.62 -9.42 -3.82
C THR A 143 11.71 -8.77 -5.20
N SER A 144 10.84 -7.79 -5.49
CA SER A 144 10.83 -7.10 -6.77
C SER A 144 11.99 -6.11 -6.94
N SER A 145 12.54 -5.56 -5.85
CA SER A 145 13.65 -4.61 -5.93
C SER A 145 14.92 -5.21 -6.56
N LEU A 146 15.08 -6.53 -6.47
CA LEU A 146 16.14 -7.27 -7.16
C LEU A 146 16.04 -7.21 -8.70
N GLY A 147 14.91 -6.73 -9.26
CA GLY A 147 14.71 -6.53 -10.71
C GLY A 147 14.06 -5.20 -11.12
N MET A 148 13.72 -4.31 -10.17
CA MET A 148 12.91 -3.12 -10.44
C MET A 148 13.70 -1.82 -10.57
N HIS A 149 14.52 -1.70 -11.60
CA HIS A 149 14.94 -0.36 -12.09
C HIS A 149 13.79 0.39 -12.80
N THR A 150 12.62 -0.24 -12.96
CA THR A 150 11.53 0.23 -13.85
C THR A 150 10.20 0.49 -13.15
N TRP A 151 10.03 0.10 -11.89
CA TRP A 151 8.77 0.34 -11.18
C TRP A 151 8.77 1.72 -10.55
N ASN A 152 8.14 2.63 -11.27
CA ASN A 152 7.76 3.92 -10.75
C ASN A 152 6.24 3.91 -10.57
N PRO A 153 5.70 3.66 -9.37
CA PRO A 153 4.26 3.70 -9.11
C PRO A 153 3.65 5.09 -9.43
N LEU A 154 4.49 6.14 -9.57
CA LEU A 154 4.06 7.47 -10.00
C LEU A 154 3.95 7.66 -11.52
N ARG A 155 4.31 6.67 -12.38
CA ARG A 155 4.16 6.83 -13.84
C ARG A 155 2.70 6.89 -14.33
N GLY A 156 1.71 6.84 -13.44
CA GLY A 156 0.30 7.13 -13.73
C GLY A 156 -0.16 8.56 -13.40
N LYS A 157 0.58 9.31 -12.58
CA LYS A 157 0.27 10.72 -12.28
C LYS A 157 1.18 11.59 -13.16
N LYS A 158 0.68 11.96 -14.34
CA LYS A 158 1.35 12.96 -15.19
C LYS A 158 1.68 14.17 -14.29
N PRO A 159 2.91 14.74 -14.36
CA PRO A 159 3.16 16.05 -13.77
C PRO A 159 2.04 16.98 -14.23
N LEU A 160 1.59 17.85 -13.33
CA LEU A 160 0.46 18.76 -13.49
C LEU A 160 0.71 19.81 -14.61
N HIS A 161 1.01 19.36 -15.83
CA HIS A 161 0.83 20.01 -17.13
C HIS A 161 1.21 19.05 -18.29
N ARG A 162 0.30 18.13 -18.70
CA ARG A 162 0.21 17.66 -20.11
C ARG A 162 -1.09 16.89 -20.37
N PRO A 163 -1.83 17.17 -21.46
CA PRO A 163 -3.15 16.57 -21.69
C PRO A 163 -3.11 15.05 -21.98
N ALA A 164 -4.27 14.44 -21.71
CA ALA A 164 -4.87 13.19 -22.21
C ALA A 164 -3.97 11.98 -22.51
N ASP A 165 -4.10 10.93 -21.69
CA ASP A 165 -4.09 9.51 -22.10
C ASP A 165 -4.17 8.68 -20.82
N LYS A 166 -5.37 8.17 -20.53
CA LYS A 166 -5.74 7.52 -19.27
C LYS A 166 -5.69 5.98 -19.32
N GLU A 167 -5.39 5.37 -20.47
CA GLU A 167 -5.45 3.90 -20.62
C GLU A 167 -4.16 3.16 -20.23
N ALA A 168 -3.00 3.81 -20.20
CA ALA A 168 -1.72 3.10 -20.07
C ALA A 168 -1.39 2.59 -18.64
N SER A 169 -2.06 3.10 -17.61
CA SER A 169 -1.74 2.78 -16.20
C SER A 169 -2.45 1.52 -15.70
N HIS A 170 -3.62 1.19 -16.26
CA HIS A 170 -4.39 0.01 -15.86
C HIS A 170 -3.76 -1.29 -16.39
N LEU A 171 -3.26 -1.27 -17.63
CA LEU A 171 -2.65 -2.43 -18.30
C LEU A 171 -1.30 -2.88 -17.72
N ARG A 172 -0.59 -2.03 -16.97
CA ARG A 172 0.71 -2.39 -16.37
C ARG A 172 0.58 -3.04 -15.00
N PHE A 173 -0.47 -2.70 -14.26
CA PHE A 173 -0.78 -3.34 -12.98
C PHE A 173 -1.24 -4.80 -13.20
N GLU A 174 -2.11 -5.03 -14.20
CA GLU A 174 -2.53 -6.38 -14.63
C GLU A 174 -1.34 -7.29 -15.04
N LYS A 175 -0.28 -6.72 -15.63
CA LYS A 175 0.85 -7.52 -16.10
C LYS A 175 1.69 -8.07 -14.95
N ILE A 176 1.99 -7.26 -13.93
CA ILE A 176 2.77 -7.69 -12.76
C ILE A 176 1.99 -8.72 -11.93
N SER A 177 0.67 -8.53 -11.78
CA SER A 177 -0.19 -9.51 -11.09
C SER A 177 -0.26 -10.86 -11.80
N ARG A 178 -0.25 -10.88 -13.13
CA ARG A 178 -0.22 -12.13 -13.91
C ARG A 178 1.13 -12.83 -13.84
N GLU A 179 2.25 -12.11 -13.89
CA GLU A 179 3.59 -12.73 -13.80
C GLU A 179 3.86 -13.36 -12.42
N LEU A 180 3.33 -12.77 -11.33
CA LEU A 180 3.42 -13.37 -9.98
C LEU A 180 2.54 -14.61 -9.76
N THR A 181 1.46 -14.77 -10.52
CA THR A 181 0.57 -15.95 -10.41
C THR A 181 1.11 -17.16 -11.18
N VAL A 182 1.95 -16.95 -12.20
CA VAL A 182 2.51 -18.04 -13.02
C VAL A 182 3.60 -18.81 -12.28
N GLU A 183 4.41 -18.15 -11.45
CA GLU A 183 5.53 -18.80 -10.73
C GLU A 183 5.05 -19.67 -9.54
N ALA A 184 3.85 -19.45 -9.01
CA ALA A 184 3.30 -20.26 -7.92
C ALA A 184 2.64 -21.58 -8.39
N GLY A 185 2.45 -21.76 -9.70
CA GLY A 185 1.78 -22.92 -10.29
C GLY A 185 2.69 -24.00 -10.86
N GLU A 186 3.99 -23.71 -11.07
CA GLU A 186 4.88 -24.61 -11.81
C GLU A 186 5.77 -25.50 -10.92
N GLU A 187 5.75 -25.35 -9.59
CA GLU A 187 6.46 -26.25 -8.65
C GLU A 187 5.61 -27.42 -8.11
N ALA A 188 4.34 -27.55 -8.52
CA ALA A 188 3.46 -28.61 -8.01
C ALA A 188 3.40 -29.89 -8.88
N ALA A 189 4.16 -29.98 -9.98
CA ALA A 189 3.99 -31.05 -10.97
C ALA A 189 5.21 -31.96 -11.20
N ALA A 190 6.28 -31.87 -10.41
CA ALA A 190 7.47 -32.71 -10.56
C ALA A 190 7.84 -33.40 -9.25
N GLY A 191 7.24 -34.56 -8.96
CA GLY A 191 7.62 -35.33 -7.78
C GLY A 191 6.74 -36.54 -7.48
N ALA A 192 6.41 -37.35 -8.48
CA ALA A 192 5.81 -38.66 -8.29
C ALA A 192 6.60 -39.68 -9.10
N ASP A 193 7.69 -40.17 -8.53
CA ASP A 193 8.25 -41.51 -8.78
C ASP A 193 9.45 -41.70 -7.85
N GLY A 194 9.26 -42.52 -6.80
CA GLY A 194 10.22 -42.69 -5.72
C GLY A 194 9.85 -43.88 -4.84
N GLU A 195 10.18 -45.04 -5.39
CA GLU A 195 9.97 -46.41 -4.93
C GLU A 195 10.48 -46.72 -3.51
N ALA A 196 9.84 -47.72 -2.90
CA ALA A 196 9.93 -48.17 -1.51
C ALA A 196 11.32 -48.59 -1.00
N SER A 197 11.60 -48.36 0.29
CA SER A 197 12.40 -49.30 1.09
C SER A 197 12.33 -49.05 2.60
N SER A 198 11.93 -50.11 3.31
CA SER A 198 12.33 -50.56 4.64
C SER A 198 11.99 -49.70 5.87
N GLU A 199 11.12 -50.18 6.77
CA GLU A 199 11.30 -51.26 7.77
C GLU A 199 11.76 -50.68 9.11
N GLU A 200 10.78 -50.56 10.01
CA GLU A 200 10.83 -50.73 11.47
C GLU A 200 12.06 -50.20 12.25
N THR A 201 11.79 -49.25 13.14
CA THR A 201 12.15 -49.42 14.56
C THR A 201 11.25 -48.53 15.41
N GLU A 202 10.33 -49.21 16.13
CA GLU A 202 9.68 -48.72 17.34
C GLU A 202 10.72 -48.24 18.36
N GLU A 203 10.37 -47.23 19.16
CA GLU A 203 10.61 -47.13 20.61
C GLU A 203 10.79 -45.67 21.06
N GLU A 204 9.83 -45.20 21.86
CA GLU A 204 9.88 -44.07 22.81
C GLU A 204 10.25 -42.65 22.28
N ALA A 205 9.48 -41.59 22.51
CA ALA A 205 8.82 -41.26 23.76
C ALA A 205 7.65 -40.29 23.56
N GLU A 206 6.63 -40.54 24.36
CA GLU A 206 5.50 -39.70 24.69
C GLU A 206 5.80 -38.21 24.93
N THR A 207 4.72 -37.44 24.77
CA THR A 207 4.47 -36.10 25.32
C THR A 207 4.63 -34.99 24.28
N ILE A 208 3.54 -34.68 23.58
CA ILE A 208 2.88 -33.36 23.42
C ILE A 208 1.84 -33.52 22.28
N GLU A 209 0.77 -34.28 22.49
CA GLU A 209 -0.38 -34.33 21.54
C GLU A 209 -1.73 -34.22 22.26
N GLY A 210 -1.75 -33.49 23.37
CA GLY A 210 -2.92 -33.31 24.22
C GLY A 210 -3.68 -31.99 24.07
N SER A 211 -3.45 -31.16 23.04
CA SER A 211 -4.06 -29.81 23.01
C SER A 211 -4.59 -29.29 21.67
N LEU A 212 -4.64 -30.10 20.61
CA LEU A 212 -5.13 -29.65 19.30
C LEU A 212 -6.36 -30.39 18.74
N LYS A 213 -7.10 -31.13 19.60
CA LYS A 213 -8.32 -31.87 19.21
C LYS A 213 -9.65 -31.27 19.66
N VAL A 214 -9.69 -30.03 20.18
CA VAL A 214 -10.95 -29.40 20.66
C VAL A 214 -11.56 -28.39 19.67
N LEU A 215 -10.91 -28.05 18.55
CA LEU A 215 -11.44 -27.05 17.60
C LEU A 215 -11.95 -27.60 16.25
N ALA A 216 -11.97 -28.93 16.05
CA ALA A 216 -12.43 -29.55 14.80
C ALA A 216 -13.83 -30.20 14.89
N ALA A 217 -14.70 -29.72 15.80
CA ALA A 217 -16.04 -30.28 16.01
C ALA A 217 -17.21 -29.29 15.80
N ALA A 218 -16.98 -28.12 15.17
CA ALA A 218 -18.01 -27.07 15.04
C ALA A 218 -18.45 -26.72 13.61
N VAL A 219 -18.04 -27.46 12.58
CA VAL A 219 -18.58 -27.33 11.21
C VAL A 219 -19.18 -28.66 10.77
N GLY A 220 -20.27 -29.02 11.44
CA GLY A 220 -21.20 -30.05 10.99
C GLY A 220 -22.58 -29.43 10.88
N GLY A 221 -23.06 -29.23 9.65
CA GLY A 221 -24.43 -28.78 9.38
C GLY A 221 -24.78 -28.89 7.89
N PRO A 222 -26.03 -29.22 7.55
CA PRO A 222 -26.32 -30.47 6.85
C PRO A 222 -26.58 -30.34 5.34
N THR A 223 -26.27 -31.43 4.64
CA THR A 223 -26.83 -31.81 3.33
C THR A 223 -28.35 -31.98 3.44
N ASP A 224 -29.11 -31.09 2.82
CA ASP A 224 -30.52 -31.33 2.54
C ASP A 224 -30.62 -32.00 1.16
N ASP A 225 -30.70 -33.32 1.23
CA ASP A 225 -31.04 -34.20 0.12
C ASP A 225 -32.55 -34.14 -0.13
N ALA A 226 -32.88 -34.23 -1.40
CA ALA A 226 -34.21 -34.17 -1.99
C ALA A 226 -35.29 -35.04 -1.31
N ARG A 227 -36.54 -34.59 -1.41
CA ARG A 227 -37.68 -35.34 -1.99
C ARG A 227 -39.02 -34.60 -1.81
N PRO A 228 -40.10 -35.02 -2.51
CA PRO A 228 -40.19 -35.91 -3.68
C PRO A 228 -40.65 -35.19 -4.97
#